data_AF-A0A178TEE7-F1
#
_entry.id   AF-A0A178TEE7-F1
#
_cell.length_a   1.000
_cell.length_b   1.000
_cell.length_c   1.000
_cell.angle_alpha   90.00
_cell.angle_beta   90.00
_cell.angle_gamma   90.00
#
_symmetry.space_group_name_H-M   'P 1'
#
loop_
_entity.id
_entity.type
_entity.pdbx_description
1 polymer ?
#
loop_
_entity_poly.entity_id
_entity_poly.type
_entity_poly.pdbx_seq_one_letter_code
_entity_poly.pdbx_strand_id
1 'polypeptide(L)' 'MRKFRELCEDVFHYEEKAPYAKQAVPTPEHLAPYWIAYGAGDRKEAPRVLFRAYEYGSLSLMAVSF' A
#
# COMPACT_ATOMS: atom_id res chain seq x y z
N MET A 1 14.04 4.20 9.55
CA MET A 1 14.11 3.67 8.17
C MET A 1 13.68 2.21 8.04
N ARG A 2 14.14 1.27 8.89
CA ARG A 2 13.77 -0.17 8.82
C ARG A 2 12.26 -0.47 8.85
N LYS A 3 11.51 0.21 9.75
CA LYS A 3 10.08 0.01 9.97
C LYS A 3 9.17 0.34 8.76
N PHE A 4 9.58 1.26 7.90
CA PHE A 4 8.78 1.66 6.72
C PHE A 4 8.96 0.69 5.55
N ARG A 5 10.13 0.03 5.48
CA ARG A 5 10.40 -1.02 4.50
C ARG A 5 9.59 -2.29 4.82
N GLU A 6 9.52 -2.66 6.10
CA GLU A 6 8.67 -3.77 6.57
C GLU A 6 7.18 -3.50 6.29
N LEU A 7 6.72 -2.25 6.42
CA LEU A 7 5.34 -1.86 6.10
C LEU A 7 4.98 -2.06 4.62
N CYS A 8 5.95 -1.95 3.71
CA CYS A 8 5.71 -2.21 2.28
C CYS A 8 5.70 -3.69 1.94
N GLU A 9 6.52 -4.50 2.59
CA GLU A 9 6.42 -5.96 2.51
C GLU A 9 5.07 -6.46 3.05
N ASP A 10 4.53 -5.81 4.09
CA ASP A 10 3.22 -6.15 4.63
C ASP A 10 2.07 -5.95 3.64
N VAL A 11 2.22 -5.10 2.62
CA VAL A 11 1.22 -4.91 1.55
C VAL A 11 1.04 -6.18 0.72
N PHE A 12 2.03 -7.06 0.62
CA PHE A 12 1.89 -8.37 -0.03
C PHE A 12 1.12 -9.39 0.82
N HIS A 13 1.04 -9.15 2.13
CA HIS A 13 0.34 -10.01 3.08
C HIS A 13 -0.89 -9.30 3.69
N TYR A 14 -1.47 -8.34 2.97
CA TYR A 14 -2.51 -7.48 3.51
C TYR A 14 -3.75 -8.26 3.97
N GLU A 15 -4.11 -9.35 3.29
CA GLU A 15 -5.26 -10.19 3.67
C GLU A 15 -5.11 -10.81 5.07
N GLU A 16 -3.88 -11.14 5.46
CA GLU A 16 -3.56 -11.79 6.73
C GLU A 16 -3.25 -10.77 7.83
N LYS A 17 -2.57 -9.68 7.47
CA LYS A 17 -2.01 -8.71 8.43
C LYS A 17 -2.91 -7.50 8.67
N ALA A 18 -3.73 -7.10 7.70
CA ALA A 18 -4.54 -5.89 7.82
C ALA A 18 -5.86 -6.20 8.55
N PRO A 19 -6.24 -5.41 9.57
CA PRO A 19 -7.55 -5.55 10.19
C PRO A 19 -8.63 -5.22 9.16
N TYR A 20 -9.67 -6.05 9.10
CA TYR A 20 -10.79 -5.89 8.18
C TYR A 20 -10.38 -5.84 6.69
N ALA A 21 -9.30 -6.53 6.29
CA ALA A 21 -8.76 -6.52 4.93
C ALA A 21 -9.83 -6.73 3.85
N LYS A 22 -10.68 -7.75 4.02
CA LYS A 22 -11.77 -8.07 3.07
C LYS A 22 -12.89 -7.04 3.03
N GLN A 23 -13.05 -6.21 4.07
CA GLN A 23 -14.01 -5.10 4.06
C GLN A 23 -13.44 -3.88 3.35
N ALA A 24 -12.16 -3.59 3.56
CA ALA A 24 -11.48 -2.44 2.96
C ALA A 24 -11.11 -2.67 1.49
N VAL A 25 -10.66 -3.88 1.16
CA VAL A 25 -10.21 -4.32 -0.16
C VAL A 25 -10.72 -5.75 -0.39
N PRO A 26 -11.96 -5.93 -0.87
CA PRO A 26 -12.58 -7.24 -1.07
C PRO A 26 -11.83 -8.13 -2.07
N THR A 27 -11.18 -7.48 -3.03
CA THR A 27 -10.50 -8.10 -4.16
C THR A 27 -9.21 -7.32 -4.45
N PRO A 28 -8.12 -8.00 -4.87
CA PRO A 28 -6.77 -7.46 -4.82
C PRO A 28 -6.43 -6.41 -5.89
N GLU A 29 -7.28 -6.22 -6.90
CA GLU A 29 -6.99 -5.38 -8.07
C GLU A 29 -6.70 -3.92 -7.73
N HIS A 30 -7.24 -3.41 -6.62
CA HIS A 30 -6.98 -2.04 -6.16
C HIS A 30 -5.60 -1.87 -5.50
N LEU A 31 -4.98 -2.97 -5.05
CA LEU A 31 -3.63 -2.99 -4.48
C LEU A 31 -2.57 -3.44 -5.49
N ALA A 32 -2.95 -4.18 -6.53
CA ALA A 32 -2.03 -4.65 -7.58
C ALA A 32 -1.10 -3.57 -8.16
N PRO A 33 -1.55 -2.31 -8.40
CA PRO A 33 -0.65 -1.24 -8.86
C PRO A 33 0.50 -0.96 -7.88
N TYR A 34 0.25 -1.05 -6.57
CA TYR A 34 1.28 -0.84 -5.55
C TYR A 34 2.32 -1.96 -5.56
N TRP A 35 1.90 -3.22 -5.75
CA TRP A 35 2.83 -4.35 -5.85
C TRP A 35 3.77 -4.22 -7.06
N ILE A 36 3.22 -3.82 -8.22
CA ILE A 36 4.01 -3.61 -9.44
C ILE A 36 4.97 -2.44 -9.24
N ALA A 37 4.49 -1.30 -8.73
CA ALA A 37 5.32 -0.12 -8.52
C ALA A 37 6.44 -0.36 -7.48
N TYR A 38 6.13 -1.01 -6.36
CA TYR A 38 7.14 -1.41 -5.37
C TYR A 38 8.15 -2.42 -5.93
N GLY A 39 7.69 -3.38 -6.74
CA GLY A 39 8.56 -4.35 -7.41
C GLY A 39 9.50 -3.72 -8.43
N ALA A 40 9.11 -2.61 -9.06
CA ALA A 40 9.88 -1.88 -10.05
C ALA A 40 10.76 -0.76 -9.47
N GLY A 41 10.46 -0.26 -8.28
CA GLY A 41 11.20 0.81 -7.60
C GLY A 41 12.57 0.38 -7.05
N ASP A 42 13.39 1.35 -6.65
CA ASP A 42 14.70 1.05 -6.04
C ASP A 42 14.50 0.57 -4.60
N ARG A 43 14.83 -0.70 -4.33
CA ARG A 43 14.75 -1.31 -3.00
C ARG A 43 15.64 -0.62 -1.95
N LYS A 44 16.60 0.22 -2.35
CA LYS A 44 17.41 1.04 -1.44
C LYS A 44 16.66 2.28 -0.98
N GLU A 45 15.81 2.82 -1.83
CA GLU A 45 14.98 3.99 -1.53
C GLU A 45 13.76 3.60 -0.69
N ALA A 46 13.35 4.52 0.18
CA ALA A 46 12.13 4.34 0.94
C ALA A 46 10.96 4.97 0.16
N PRO A 47 9.81 4.27 0.05
CA PRO A 47 8.65 4.86 -0.60
C PRO A 47 8.21 6.14 0.09
N ARG A 48 7.73 7.08 -0.72
CA ARG A 48 7.31 8.41 -0.27
C ARG A 48 5.84 8.62 -0.58
N VAL A 49 5.07 9.02 0.44
CA VAL A 49 3.68 9.46 0.25
C VAL A 49 3.71 10.81 -0.47
N LEU A 50 3.10 10.86 -1.65
CA LEU A 50 2.96 12.08 -2.46
C LEU A 50 1.68 12.83 -2.11
N PHE A 51 0.61 12.09 -1.86
CA PHE A 51 -0.70 12.63 -1.53
C PHE A 51 -1.47 11.63 -0.67
N ARG A 52 -2.32 12.15 0.23
CA ARG A 52 -3.20 11.34 1.07
C ARG A 52 -4.46 12.13 1.38
N ALA A 53 -5.59 11.57 0.95
CA ALA A 53 -6.92 12.02 1.34
C ALA A 53 -7.85 10.81 1.42
N TYR A 54 -8.99 11.01 2.09
CA TYR A 54 -10.06 10.05 2.19
C TYR A 54 -11.36 10.73 1.81
N GLU A 55 -12.14 10.08 0.95
CA GLU A 55 -13.47 10.53 0.55
C GLU A 55 -14.51 9.47 0.90
N TYR A 56 -15.77 9.90 1.04
CA TYR A 56 -16.91 9.01 1.28
C TYR A 56 -16.74 8.05 2.49
N GLY A 57 -15.86 8.40 3.45
CA GLY A 57 -15.56 7.61 4.65
C GLY A 57 -14.59 6.44 4.45
N SER A 58 -14.46 5.88 3.25
CA SER A 58 -13.62 4.69 3.00
C SER A 58 -12.80 4.72 1.70
N LEU A 59 -13.02 5.70 0.82
CA LEU A 59 -12.26 5.80 -0.43
C LEU A 59 -10.90 6.46 -0.16
N SER A 60 -9.84 5.65 -0.16
CA SER A 60 -8.46 6.14 -0.04
C SER A 60 -7.97 6.70 -1.38
N LEU A 61 -7.53 7.95 -1.37
CA LEU A 61 -6.86 8.61 -2.51
C LEU A 61 -5.34 8.65 -2.32
N MET A 62 -4.77 7.67 -1.63
CA MET A 62 -3.34 7.64 -1.39
C MET A 62 -2.56 7.57 -2.71
N ALA A 63 -1.51 8.37 -2.82
CA ALA A 63 -0.53 8.28 -3.89
C ALA A 63 0.87 8.14 -3.28
N VAL A 64 1.63 7.18 -3.79
CA VAL A 64 2.96 6.83 -3.27
C VAL A 64 3.93 6.71 -4.44
N SER A 65 5.14 7.26 -4.29
CA SER A 65 6.28 6.94 -5.16
C SER A 65 7.14 5.87 -4.52
N PHE A 66 7.60 4.93 -5.34
CA PHE A 66 8.51 3.84 -4.98
C PHE A 66 9.86 4.03 -5.65
#